data_AF-A0AAD9U0H7-F1
#
_entry.id   AF-A0AAD9U0H7-F1
#
_cell.length_a   1.000
_cell.length_b   1.000
_cell.length_c   1.000
_cell.angle_alpha   90.00
_cell.angle_beta   90.00
_cell.angle_gamma   90.00
#
_symmetry.space_group_name_H-M   'P 1'
#
loop_
_entity.id
_entity.type
_entity.pdbx_description
1 polymer ?
#
loop_
_entity_poly.entity_id
_entity_poly.type
_entity_poly.pdbx_seq_one_letter_code
_entity_poly.pdbx_strand_id
1 'polypeptide(L)'
;GETIGKIIEACLLDYVIDRVFTITVDNASANGVVIKYVKKKLSNWVVDGIILEGEFCHVRCCAHILNLIVTEVLKDILESIISIRNVVRYIAREVFAIQVSTVASESAFSTGGRTIDSFQSSMGAKTVEALICT
;
A
#
# COMPACT_ATOMS: atom_id res chain seq x y z
N GLY A 1 -13.56 -10.13 18.50
CA GLY A 1 -14.62 -11.11 18.23
C GLY A 1 -15.87 -10.80 19.03
N GLU A 2 -15.85 -11.06 20.34
CA GLU A 2 -17.05 -10.95 21.18
C GLU A 2 -17.71 -9.56 21.22
N THR A 3 -16.93 -8.48 21.27
CA THR A 3 -17.48 -7.11 21.23
C THR A 3 -18.29 -6.86 19.97
N ILE A 4 -17.80 -7.33 18.82
CA ILE A 4 -18.50 -7.23 17.53
C ILE A 4 -19.75 -8.12 17.56
N GLY A 5 -19.66 -9.32 18.15
CA GLY A 5 -20.81 -10.21 18.34
C GLY A 5 -21.94 -9.57 19.16
N LYS A 6 -21.61 -8.82 20.22
CA LYS A 6 -22.58 -8.05 21.01
C LYS A 6 -23.23 -6.91 20.23
N ILE A 7 -22.48 -6.23 19.37
CA ILE A 7 -23.02 -5.18 18.51
C ILE A 7 -24.00 -5.79 17.49
N ILE A 8 -23.63 -6.92 16.88
CA ILE A 8 -24.53 -7.63 15.95
C ILE A 8 -25.78 -8.11 16.68
N GLU A 9 -25.64 -8.65 17.88
CA GLU A 9 -26.76 -9.04 18.76
C GLU A 9 -27.72 -7.86 18.99
N ALA A 10 -27.19 -6.69 19.38
CA ALA A 10 -27.99 -5.49 19.59
C ALA A 10 -28.70 -5.06 18.30
N CYS A 11 -28.00 -5.02 17.16
CA CYS A 11 -28.61 -4.69 15.87
C CYS A 11 -29.75 -5.65 15.53
N LEU A 12 -29.56 -6.96 15.68
CA LEU A 12 -30.61 -7.95 15.36
C LEU A 12 -31.86 -7.74 16.23
N LEU A 13 -31.69 -7.40 17.50
CA LEU A 13 -32.80 -7.05 18.39
C LEU A 13 -33.50 -5.75 17.96
N ASP A 14 -32.74 -4.71 17.62
CA ASP A 14 -33.27 -3.42 17.20
C ASP A 14 -34.09 -3.53 15.90
N TYR A 15 -33.67 -4.40 14.97
CA TYR A 15 -34.40 -4.69 13.74
C TYR A 15 -35.50 -5.77 13.90
N VAL A 16 -35.70 -6.31 15.11
CA VAL A 16 -36.68 -7.36 15.41
C VAL A 16 -36.48 -8.60 14.53
N ILE A 17 -35.21 -8.96 14.29
CA ILE A 17 -34.82 -10.15 13.52
C ILE A 17 -34.62 -11.30 14.51
N ASP A 18 -35.59 -12.20 14.55
CA ASP A 18 -35.64 -13.38 15.43
C ASP A 18 -35.00 -14.63 14.81
N ARG A 19 -34.96 -14.70 13.48
CA ARG A 19 -34.44 -15.83 12.71
C ARG A 19 -33.41 -15.41 11.68
N VAL A 20 -32.25 -16.05 11.71
CA VAL A 20 -31.14 -15.76 10.82
C VAL A 20 -30.75 -16.99 9.99
N PHE A 21 -30.71 -16.81 8.67
CA PHE A 21 -30.23 -17.82 7.73
C PHE A 21 -28.71 -17.77 7.55
N THR A 22 -28.19 -16.61 7.16
CA THR A 22 -26.78 -16.42 6.81
C THR A 22 -26.28 -15.05 7.28
N ILE A 23 -25.04 -15.01 7.78
CA ILE A 23 -24.28 -13.79 8.05
C ILE A 23 -23.02 -13.83 7.18
N THR A 24 -22.89 -12.85 6.29
CA THR A 24 -21.68 -12.69 5.48
C THR A 24 -20.70 -11.78 6.23
N VAL A 25 -19.47 -12.26 6.44
CA VAL A 25 -18.41 -11.54 7.13
C VAL A 25 -17.16 -11.50 6.25
N ASP A 26 -16.34 -10.47 6.43
CA ASP A 26 -15.07 -10.32 5.72
C ASP A 26 -14.02 -11.36 6.19
N ASN A 27 -12.83 -11.38 5.59
CA ASN A 27 -11.79 -12.36 5.93
C ASN A 27 -10.93 -11.91 7.13
N ALA A 28 -11.56 -11.67 8.27
CA ALA A 28 -10.88 -11.36 9.51
C ALA A 28 -10.91 -12.58 10.46
N SER A 29 -9.77 -12.92 11.06
CA SER A 29 -9.66 -14.02 12.03
C SER A 29 -10.62 -13.84 13.22
N ALA A 30 -10.95 -12.59 13.57
CA ALA A 30 -11.92 -12.25 14.61
C ALA A 30 -13.35 -12.75 14.32
N ASN A 31 -13.71 -13.00 13.06
CA ASN A 31 -15.06 -13.37 12.65
C ASN A 31 -15.44 -14.80 13.05
N GLY A 32 -14.46 -15.71 13.16
CA GLY A 32 -14.72 -17.05 13.70
C GLY A 32 -15.28 -16.99 15.13
N VAL A 33 -14.76 -16.07 15.95
CA VAL A 33 -15.25 -15.83 17.32
C VAL A 33 -16.63 -15.17 17.30
N VAL A 34 -16.87 -14.22 16.39
CA VAL A 34 -18.17 -13.55 16.21
C VAL A 34 -19.26 -14.56 15.87
N ILE A 35 -19.04 -15.39 14.86
CA ILE A 35 -20.02 -16.39 14.41
C ILE A 35 -20.34 -17.36 15.53
N LYS A 36 -19.34 -17.85 16.27
CA LYS A 36 -19.56 -18.74 17.42
C LYS A 36 -20.42 -18.09 18.49
N TYR A 37 -20.18 -16.82 18.79
CA TYR A 37 -20.97 -16.05 19.75
C TYR A 37 -22.42 -15.86 19.27
N VAL A 38 -22.60 -15.37 18.04
CA VAL A 38 -23.92 -15.07 17.46
C VAL A 38 -24.75 -16.34 17.31
N LYS A 39 -24.14 -17.45 16.87
CA LYS A 39 -24.80 -18.76 16.83
C LYS A 39 -25.32 -19.17 18.21
N LYS A 40 -24.47 -19.09 19.24
CA LYS A 40 -24.87 -19.42 20.60
C LYS A 40 -26.05 -18.56 21.09
N LYS A 41 -26.09 -17.27 20.73
CA LYS A 41 -27.16 -16.36 21.15
C LYS A 41 -28.47 -16.61 20.43
N LEU A 42 -28.45 -16.75 19.11
CA LEU A 42 -29.65 -17.01 18.32
C LEU A 42 -30.32 -18.34 18.68
N SER A 43 -29.54 -19.39 18.95
CA SER A 43 -30.08 -20.67 19.43
C SER A 43 -30.80 -20.59 20.77
N ASN A 44 -30.53 -19.55 21.57
CA ASN A 44 -31.16 -19.33 22.87
C ASN A 44 -32.38 -18.39 22.80
N TRP A 45 -32.58 -17.67 21.70
CA TRP A 45 -33.64 -16.67 21.59
C TRP A 45 -35.00 -17.28 21.27
N VAL A 46 -35.07 -18.19 20.29
CA VAL A 46 -36.29 -18.83 19.84
C VAL A 46 -35.96 -20.23 19.31
N VAL A 47 -36.93 -21.15 19.38
CA VAL A 47 -36.83 -22.45 18.71
C VAL A 47 -36.59 -22.17 17.22
N ASP A 48 -35.54 -22.77 16.65
CA ASP A 48 -35.08 -22.55 15.28
C ASP A 48 -34.66 -21.10 14.94
N GLY A 49 -34.16 -20.34 15.92
CA GLY A 49 -33.59 -19.00 15.71
C GLY A 49 -32.43 -18.97 14.69
N ILE A 50 -31.80 -20.13 14.46
CA ILE A 50 -30.89 -20.35 13.34
C ILE A 50 -31.48 -21.40 12.43
N ILE A 51 -31.68 -21.01 11.18
CA ILE A 51 -32.25 -21.86 10.16
C ILE A 51 -31.20 -22.93 9.76
N LEU A 52 -31.65 -24.19 9.60
CA LEU A 52 -30.80 -25.33 9.24
C LEU A 52 -29.61 -25.53 10.19
N GLU A 53 -29.81 -25.36 11.50
CA GLU A 53 -28.78 -25.55 12.54
C GLU A 53 -27.51 -24.68 12.34
N GLY A 54 -27.60 -23.67 11.46
CA GLY A 54 -26.52 -22.78 11.14
C GLY A 54 -25.44 -23.37 10.23
N GLU A 55 -25.73 -24.43 9.48
CA GLU A 55 -24.82 -24.97 8.46
C GLU A 55 -24.35 -23.88 7.48
N PHE A 56 -25.27 -23.00 7.07
CA PHE A 56 -25.01 -21.90 6.11
C PHE A 56 -24.85 -20.52 6.76
N CYS A 57 -24.73 -20.47 8.09
CA CYS A 57 -24.67 -19.20 8.82
C CYS A 57 -23.37 -18.43 8.54
N HIS A 58 -22.28 -19.11 8.16
CA HIS A 58 -20.99 -18.51 7.84
C HIS A 58 -20.59 -18.79 6.39
N VAL A 59 -20.66 -17.76 5.55
CA VAL A 59 -20.21 -17.82 4.17
C VAL A 59 -18.86 -17.11 4.06
N ARG A 60 -17.84 -17.82 3.54
CA ARG A 60 -16.54 -17.21 3.24
C ARG A 60 -16.71 -16.22 2.08
N CYS A 61 -16.20 -15.00 2.24
CA CYS A 61 -16.21 -14.00 1.17
C CYS A 61 -15.45 -14.52 -0.08
N CYS A 62 -16.00 -14.30 -1.28
CA CYS A 62 -15.32 -14.62 -2.54
C CYS A 62 -13.95 -13.92 -2.65
N ALA A 63 -13.78 -12.75 -2.04
CA ALA A 63 -12.50 -12.05 -1.97
C ALA A 63 -11.41 -12.87 -1.26
N HIS A 64 -11.75 -13.71 -0.29
CA HIS A 64 -10.79 -14.60 0.36
C HIS A 64 -10.30 -15.70 -0.58
N ILE A 65 -11.23 -16.34 -1.30
CA ILE A 65 -10.90 -17.38 -2.28
C ILE A 65 -10.05 -16.79 -3.41
N LEU A 66 -10.41 -15.60 -3.90
CA LEU A 66 -9.61 -14.88 -4.88
C LEU A 66 -8.22 -14.52 -4.34
N ASN A 67 -8.12 -14.04 -3.09
CA ASN A 67 -6.83 -13.75 -2.48
C ASN A 67 -5.94 -15.00 -2.38
N LEU A 68 -6.51 -16.15 -2.03
CA LEU A 68 -5.78 -17.42 -1.99
C LEU A 68 -5.31 -17.83 -3.40
N ILE A 69 -6.20 -17.82 -4.39
CA ILE A 69 -5.84 -18.16 -5.79
C ILE A 69 -4.76 -17.23 -6.32
N VAL A 70 -4.94 -15.92 -6.16
CA VAL A 70 -3.99 -14.91 -6.61
C VAL A 70 -2.66 -15.08 -5.89
N THR A 71 -2.65 -15.35 -4.57
CA THR A 71 -1.41 -15.56 -3.83
C THR A 71 -0.68 -16.80 -4.33
N GLU A 72 -1.35 -17.93 -4.52
CA GLU A 72 -0.72 -19.16 -5.04
C GLU A 72 -0.18 -18.99 -6.46
N VAL A 73 -0.97 -18.39 -7.37
CA VAL A 73 -0.56 -18.19 -8.76
C VAL A 73 0.57 -17.16 -8.88
N LEU A 74 0.56 -16.12 -8.05
CA LEU A 74 1.57 -15.08 -8.10
C LEU A 74 2.88 -15.47 -7.40
N LYS A 75 2.93 -16.52 -6.58
CA LYS A 75 4.19 -16.97 -5.93
C LYS A 75 5.29 -17.22 -6.96
N ASP A 76 4.97 -17.93 -8.03
CA ASP A 76 5.94 -18.29 -9.08
C ASP A 76 6.28 -17.11 -10.01
N ILE A 77 5.39 -16.11 -10.07
CA ILE A 77 5.53 -14.92 -10.93
C ILE A 77 6.24 -13.78 -10.17
N LEU A 78 6.22 -13.81 -8.83
CA LEU A 78 6.72 -12.73 -7.98
C LEU A 78 8.20 -12.45 -8.20
N GLU A 79 9.02 -13.48 -8.33
CA GLU A 79 10.46 -13.35 -8.63
C GLU A 79 10.70 -12.67 -9.99
N SER A 80 9.91 -13.04 -10.99
CA SER A 80 9.95 -12.40 -12.32
C SER A 80 9.55 -10.93 -12.25
N ILE A 81 8.50 -10.60 -11.49
CA ILE A 81 8.05 -9.21 -11.27
C ILE A 81 9.13 -8.40 -10.53
N ILE A 82 9.74 -8.96 -9.49
CA ILE A 82 10.81 -8.31 -8.73
C ILE A 82 12.01 -8.03 -9.65
N SER A 83 12.41 -9.01 -10.46
CA SER A 83 13.49 -8.88 -11.43
C SER A 83 13.22 -7.75 -12.44
N ILE A 84 12.05 -7.77 -13.10
CA ILE A 84 11.64 -6.73 -14.06
C ILE A 84 11.61 -5.35 -13.38
N ARG A 85 11.02 -5.26 -12.18
CA ARG A 85 10.96 -4.00 -11.42
C ARG A 85 12.35 -3.48 -11.06
N ASN A 86 13.30 -4.36 -10.75
CA ASN A 86 14.67 -3.98 -10.45
C ASN A 86 15.39 -3.47 -11.71
N VAL A 87 15.21 -4.13 -12.86
CA VAL A 87 15.76 -3.66 -14.13
C VAL A 87 15.17 -2.31 -14.52
N VAL A 88 13.84 -2.13 -14.41
CA VAL A 88 13.19 -0.85 -14.70
C VAL A 88 13.70 0.25 -13.76
N ARG A 89 13.87 -0.04 -12.45
CA ARG A 89 14.47 0.92 -11.51
C ARG A 89 15.91 1.26 -11.85
N TYR A 90 16.71 0.28 -12.27
CA TYR A 90 18.08 0.49 -12.70
C TYR A 90 18.13 1.39 -13.93
N ILE A 91 17.36 1.08 -14.97
CA ILE A 91 17.26 1.90 -16.19
C ILE A 91 16.75 3.30 -15.86
N ALA A 92 15.73 3.44 -15.02
CA ALA A 92 15.25 4.75 -14.60
C ALA A 92 16.36 5.55 -13.89
N ARG A 93 17.11 4.94 -12.97
CA ARG A 93 18.23 5.62 -12.31
C ARG A 93 19.31 6.03 -13.31
N GLU A 94 19.77 5.12 -14.15
CA GLU A 94 20.86 5.38 -15.10
C GLU A 94 20.45 6.37 -16.19
N VAL A 95 19.31 6.15 -16.85
CA VAL A 95 18.88 6.97 -17.99
C VAL A 95 18.44 8.37 -17.56
N PHE A 96 17.70 8.50 -16.45
CA PHE A 96 17.34 9.83 -15.94
C PHE A 96 18.56 10.55 -15.32
N ALA A 97 19.51 9.84 -14.72
CA ALA A 97 20.75 10.47 -14.24
C ALA A 97 21.65 10.94 -15.40
N ILE A 98 21.76 10.16 -16.48
CA ILE A 98 22.51 10.55 -17.68
C ILE A 98 21.89 11.81 -18.28
N GLN A 99 20.57 11.86 -18.51
CA GLN A 99 19.91 13.06 -19.06
C GLN A 99 20.10 14.30 -18.17
N VAL A 100 20.04 14.16 -16.85
CA VAL A 100 20.29 15.29 -15.93
C VAL A 100 21.75 15.76 -16.03
N SER A 101 22.72 14.85 -16.09
CA SER A 101 24.13 15.20 -16.22
C SER A 101 24.50 15.81 -17.58
N THR A 102 23.89 15.33 -18.68
CA THR A 102 24.13 15.87 -20.02
C THR A 102 23.50 17.25 -20.20
N VAL A 103 22.30 17.48 -19.68
CA VAL A 103 21.68 18.81 -19.72
C VAL A 103 22.47 19.80 -18.85
N ALA A 104 22.96 19.37 -17.70
CA ALA A 104 23.84 20.18 -16.85
C ALA A 104 25.18 20.50 -17.52
N SER A 105 25.81 19.54 -18.21
CA SER A 105 27.07 19.79 -18.91
C SER A 105 26.87 20.64 -20.17
N GLU A 106 25.86 20.40 -20.99
CA GLU A 106 25.54 21.24 -22.15
C GLU A 106 25.22 22.69 -21.74
N SER A 107 24.48 22.90 -20.66
CA SER A 107 24.23 24.25 -20.13
C SER A 107 25.48 24.91 -19.54
N ALA A 108 26.35 24.15 -18.86
CA ALA A 108 27.63 24.66 -18.37
C ALA A 108 28.60 25.02 -19.52
N PHE A 109 28.71 24.19 -20.56
CA PHE A 109 29.55 24.45 -21.73
C PHE A 109 28.95 25.54 -22.64
N SER A 110 27.63 25.59 -22.80
CA SER A 110 26.94 26.67 -23.53
C SER A 110 27.05 28.02 -22.81
N THR A 111 27.23 28.01 -21.48
CA THR A 111 27.55 29.21 -20.69
C THR A 111 29.04 29.56 -20.74
N GLY A 112 29.93 28.58 -20.90
CA GLY A 112 31.37 28.79 -21.08
C GLY A 112 31.76 29.59 -22.34
N GLY A 113 30.87 29.66 -23.34
CA GLY A 113 31.04 30.55 -24.51
C GLY A 113 30.67 32.03 -24.27
N ARG A 114 30.18 32.39 -23.08
CA ARG A 114 29.71 33.76 -22.75
C ARG A 114 30.42 34.41 -21.55
N THR A 115 31.62 33.96 -21.18
CA THR A 115 32.32 34.50 -19.98
C THR A 115 33.71 35.08 -20.25
N ILE A 116 33.90 35.76 -21.37
CA ILE A 116 34.91 36.83 -21.47
C ILE A 116 34.24 38.01 -22.18
N ASP A 117 33.58 38.86 -21.39
CA ASP A 117 33.36 40.25 -21.77
C ASP A 117 34.31 41.16 -20.98
N SER A 118 34.67 42.26 -21.60
CA SER A 118 35.88 43.05 -21.40
C SER A 118 35.78 44.07 -20.25
N PHE A 119 34.84 43.90 -19.31
CA PHE A 119 34.56 44.88 -18.27
C PHE A 119 35.02 44.45 -16.87
N GLN A 120 36.12 45.10 -16.47
CA GLN A 120 36.43 45.61 -15.13
C GLN A 120 36.34 44.65 -13.93
N SER A 121 37.52 44.22 -13.49
CA SER A 121 37.96 44.40 -12.10
C SER A 121 39.48 44.40 -12.04
N SER A 122 40.08 45.58 -12.19
CA SER A 122 41.49 45.80 -11.85
C SER A 122 41.62 45.68 -10.33
N MET A 123 42.08 44.53 -9.85
CA MET A 123 42.60 44.44 -8.48
C MET A 123 44.03 44.98 -8.50
N GLY A 124 44.29 46.01 -7.70
CA GLY A 124 45.64 46.56 -7.55
C GLY A 124 46.61 45.49 -7.06
N ALA A 125 47.85 45.52 -7.54
CA ALA A 125 48.87 44.49 -7.33
C ALA A 125 49.04 44.06 -5.86
N LYS A 126 48.80 44.96 -4.91
CA LYS A 126 48.89 44.69 -3.47
C LYS A 126 47.83 43.71 -2.95
N THR A 127 46.68 43.61 -3.59
CA THR A 127 45.61 42.68 -3.18
C THR A 127 45.82 41.27 -3.75
N VAL A 128 46.53 41.16 -4.88
CA VAL A 128 46.90 39.87 -5.49
C VAL A 128 48.04 39.20 -4.70
N GLU A 129 48.99 39.99 -4.19
CA GLU A 129 50.12 39.47 -3.40
C GLU A 129 49.67 38.92 -2.03
N ALA A 130 48.66 39.54 -1.40
CA ALA A 130 48.10 39.07 -0.14
C ALA A 130 47.35 37.72 -0.26
N LEU A 131 46.82 37.38 -1.44
CA LEU A 131 46.07 36.14 -1.66
C LEU A 131 46.98 34.94 -2.01
N ILE A 132 48.21 35.18 -2.46
CA ILE A 132 49.15 34.12 -2.87
C ILE A 132 50.00 33.62 -1.69
N CYS A 133 50.08 34.37 -0.58
CA CYS A 133 50.89 34.02 0.58
C CYS A 133 50.12 33.45 1.79
N THR A 134 48.97 32.80 1.58
CA THR A 134 48.31 31.96 2.60
C THR A 134 48.23 30.52 2.10
#